data_AF-A0A2V5LH95-F1
#
_entry.id   AF-A0A2V5LH95-F1
#
_cell.length_a   1.000
_cell.length_b   1.000
_cell.length_c   1.000
_cell.angle_alpha   90.00
_cell.angle_beta   90.00
_cell.angle_gamma   90.00
#
_symmetry.space_group_name_H-M   'P 1'
#
loop_
_entity.id
_entity.type
_entity.pdbx_description
1 polymer ?
#
loop_
_entity_poly.entity_id
_entity_poly.type
_entity_poly.pdbx_seq_one_letter_code
_entity_poly.pdbx_strand_id
1 'polypeptide(L)'
;GASLVLVGPTQPLAVQMVVYAINAALKNVGQTLIVRQVQLNPKTIDIAQLATEINEGRVKQLFIFGGDPVYNAPRGLVEDRQTKVPLDWGELQKKVPNILRLGYHEDATSALSQWHIPLAHYLESWGDAVTAGGDYLSIQPMILPLFGGLSEIELMNMLLGGPKLQGPELIQETFRLTNPPGDFQTVWSRFLHDGSAAHVQNADQPAAFNAGAAAALPRDSSSAPAPPTPESPEIVLTGSYGMDDGRYANNGWLQELPDPVTKLSWDNAALISPEYAKSLGVETGDLLQIAINEKSAGGTVMKRELVIAALVSPGHADNSVTVTLGWARKMPQFVELPYAGSNLKERPSLTEQAGFNGYFLRTATNPHVAVAGTKGIESVQVTKVGRSYPFSITQEHFSIEGRGLIREATLEGYRTNNEFAKEVPGAEELPHPPPTLYSHPPLDAPQQWGMSIDLNVCTGCNACVIACQAENNIPVVGKLQ
;
A
#
# COMPACT_ATOMS: atom_id res chain seq x y z
N GLY A 1 -0.41 14.32 -26.92
CA GLY A 1 -1.15 15.51 -26.48
C GLY A 1 -2.43 15.17 -25.74
N ALA A 2 -3.18 14.15 -26.19
CA ALA A 2 -4.43 13.69 -25.55
C ALA A 2 -4.38 12.20 -25.18
N SER A 3 -3.17 11.65 -25.05
CA SER A 3 -2.92 10.27 -24.64
C SER A 3 -1.98 10.27 -23.45
N LEU A 4 -1.80 9.12 -22.82
CA LEU A 4 -0.87 8.95 -21.71
C LEU A 4 -0.34 7.52 -21.70
N VAL A 5 0.96 7.37 -21.48
CA VAL A 5 1.58 6.08 -21.21
C VAL A 5 2.00 6.07 -19.75
N LEU A 6 1.50 5.09 -18.99
CA LEU A 6 1.76 4.95 -17.57
C LEU A 6 2.67 3.75 -17.30
N VAL A 7 3.32 3.78 -16.14
CA VAL A 7 4.20 2.73 -15.66
C VAL A 7 4.07 2.67 -14.14
N GLY A 8 4.00 1.45 -13.60
CA GLY A 8 3.89 1.25 -12.15
C GLY A 8 5.17 1.68 -11.43
N PRO A 9 5.11 2.15 -10.17
CA PRO A 9 6.27 2.64 -9.41
C PRO A 9 7.30 1.54 -9.11
N THR A 10 6.91 0.28 -9.21
CA THR A 10 7.75 -0.90 -8.95
C THR A 10 8.66 -1.28 -10.12
N GLN A 11 8.46 -0.67 -11.30
CA GLN A 11 9.26 -0.96 -12.48
C GLN A 11 10.66 -0.31 -12.39
N PRO A 12 11.70 -0.97 -12.94
CA PRO A 12 13.06 -0.42 -12.94
C PRO A 12 13.15 0.97 -13.56
N LEU A 13 14.11 1.77 -13.11
CA LEU A 13 14.35 3.12 -13.63
C LEU A 13 14.46 3.17 -15.16
N ALA A 14 15.07 2.15 -15.78
CA ALA A 14 15.17 2.05 -17.23
C ALA A 14 13.79 2.06 -17.92
N VAL A 15 12.81 1.33 -17.38
CA VAL A 15 11.43 1.28 -17.91
C VAL A 15 10.73 2.62 -17.68
N GLN A 16 10.89 3.22 -16.50
CA GLN A 16 10.38 4.57 -16.19
C GLN A 16 10.85 5.60 -17.22
N MET A 17 12.14 5.58 -17.54
CA MET A 17 12.75 6.49 -18.52
C MET A 17 12.26 6.26 -19.94
N VAL A 18 12.04 5.00 -20.35
CA VAL A 18 11.44 4.68 -21.64
C VAL A 18 10.01 5.22 -21.73
N VAL A 19 9.19 5.04 -20.69
CA VAL A 19 7.83 5.58 -20.68
C VAL A 19 7.81 7.11 -20.70
N TYR A 20 8.74 7.76 -20.00
CA TYR A 20 8.89 9.21 -20.08
C TYR A 20 9.30 9.66 -21.50
N ALA A 21 10.21 8.95 -22.16
CA ALA A 21 10.60 9.22 -23.55
C ALA A 21 9.43 9.03 -24.53
N ILE A 22 8.60 8.00 -24.35
CA ILE A 22 7.40 7.76 -25.16
C ILE A 22 6.41 8.92 -24.98
N ASN A 23 6.14 9.34 -23.74
CA ASN A 23 5.26 10.49 -23.47
C ASN A 23 5.78 11.79 -24.08
N ALA A 24 7.11 12.00 -24.08
CA ALA A 24 7.71 13.14 -24.77
C ALA A 24 7.50 13.06 -26.30
N ALA A 25 7.72 11.89 -26.91
CA ALA A 25 7.50 11.68 -28.34
C ALA A 25 6.02 11.86 -28.75
N LEU A 26 5.09 11.47 -27.88
CA LEU A 26 3.65 11.65 -28.07
C LEU A 26 3.16 13.08 -27.76
N LYS A 27 4.07 14.00 -27.38
CA LYS A 27 3.75 15.38 -26.98
C LYS A 27 2.77 15.44 -25.81
N ASN A 28 2.94 14.56 -24.83
CA ASN A 28 2.11 14.53 -23.61
C ASN A 28 2.68 15.46 -22.53
N VAL A 29 4.00 15.68 -22.52
CA VAL A 29 4.68 16.56 -21.55
C VAL A 29 4.20 18.01 -21.73
N GLY A 30 3.75 18.62 -20.63
CA GLY A 30 3.16 19.97 -20.62
C GLY A 30 1.72 20.03 -21.14
N GLN A 31 1.08 18.88 -21.41
CA GLN A 31 -0.33 18.77 -21.78
C GLN A 31 -1.03 17.81 -20.82
N THR A 32 -1.01 16.49 -21.10
CA THR A 32 -1.59 15.45 -20.24
C THR A 32 -0.64 15.00 -19.12
N LEU A 33 0.68 15.17 -19.31
CA LEU A 33 1.71 14.87 -18.31
C LEU A 33 2.34 16.17 -17.85
N ILE A 34 2.05 16.55 -16.60
CA ILE A 34 2.63 17.74 -15.96
C ILE A 34 3.78 17.28 -15.08
N VAL A 35 4.93 17.95 -15.20
CA VAL A 35 6.09 17.72 -14.34
C VAL A 35 6.12 18.79 -13.28
N ARG A 36 6.21 18.36 -12.02
CA ARG A 36 6.30 19.26 -10.87
C ARG A 36 7.61 19.08 -10.17
N GLN A 37 8.21 20.20 -9.75
CA GLN A 37 9.38 20.16 -8.90
C GLN A 37 8.95 19.88 -7.45
N VAL A 38 9.46 18.80 -6.88
CA VAL A 38 9.37 18.54 -5.44
C VAL A 38 10.68 19.01 -4.81
N GLN A 39 10.61 19.85 -3.78
CA GLN A 39 11.80 20.23 -3.03
C GLN A 39 12.26 19.05 -2.18
N LEU A 40 13.36 18.43 -2.57
CA LEU A 40 14.04 17.41 -1.77
C LEU A 40 15.21 18.08 -1.05
N ASN A 41 15.36 17.78 0.24
CA ASN A 41 16.56 18.18 0.97
C ASN A 41 17.76 17.39 0.39
N PRO A 42 18.79 18.04 -0.16
CA PRO A 42 19.91 17.35 -0.80
C PRO A 42 20.74 16.52 0.20
N LYS A 43 20.53 16.70 1.52
CA LYS A 43 21.14 15.90 2.57
C LYS A 43 20.34 14.65 2.93
N THR A 44 19.13 14.49 2.41
CA THR A 44 18.35 13.27 2.64
C THR A 44 19.06 12.09 1.98
N ILE A 45 19.41 11.11 2.80
CA ILE A 45 19.99 9.84 2.38
C ILE A 45 18.95 8.74 2.41
N ASP A 46 19.13 7.70 1.61
CA ASP A 46 18.26 6.53 1.66
C ASP A 46 18.62 5.59 2.84
N ILE A 47 17.78 4.58 3.04
CA ILE A 47 17.95 3.61 4.13
C ILE A 47 19.21 2.74 3.97
N ALA A 48 19.70 2.50 2.75
CA ALA A 48 20.90 1.70 2.49
C ALA A 48 22.17 2.50 2.82
N GLN A 49 22.18 3.80 2.51
CA GLN A 49 23.21 4.73 2.93
C GLN A 49 23.23 4.84 4.46
N LEU A 50 22.08 5.02 5.11
CA LEU A 50 21.99 5.04 6.58
C LEU A 50 22.48 3.71 7.21
N ALA A 51 22.10 2.56 6.65
CA ALA A 51 22.58 1.25 7.07
C ALA A 51 24.12 1.16 7.01
N THR A 52 24.72 1.69 5.95
CA THR A 52 26.17 1.77 5.79
C THR A 52 26.79 2.63 6.90
N GLU A 53 26.23 3.82 7.17
CA GLU A 53 26.72 4.70 8.23
C GLU A 53 26.67 4.08 9.63
N ILE A 54 25.58 3.35 9.92
CA ILE A 54 25.40 2.60 11.17
C ILE A 54 26.46 1.49 11.28
N ASN A 55 26.63 0.70 10.21
CA ASN A 55 27.60 -0.39 10.18
C ASN A 55 29.05 0.11 10.29
N GLU A 56 29.33 1.32 9.81
CA GLU A 56 30.62 2.00 9.96
C GLU A 56 30.79 2.68 11.33
N GLY A 57 29.74 2.68 12.16
CA GLY A 57 29.75 3.25 13.51
C GLY A 57 29.72 4.77 13.54
N ARG A 58 29.33 5.43 12.44
CA ARG A 58 29.18 6.89 12.36
C ARG A 58 27.95 7.38 13.11
N VAL A 59 26.89 6.58 13.15
CA VAL A 59 25.65 6.93 13.84
C VAL A 59 25.76 6.59 15.32
N LYS A 60 25.65 7.61 16.18
CA LYS A 60 25.66 7.45 17.66
C LYS A 60 24.28 7.61 18.29
N GLN A 61 23.41 8.35 17.62
CA GLN A 61 22.03 8.60 18.02
C GLN A 61 21.15 8.44 16.78
N LEU A 62 20.05 7.71 16.91
CA LEU A 62 19.09 7.50 15.84
C LEU A 62 17.70 7.90 16.31
N PHE A 63 17.06 8.78 15.57
CA PHE A 63 15.68 9.20 15.79
C PHE A 63 14.81 8.62 14.66
N ILE A 64 13.82 7.80 15.01
CA ILE A 64 12.94 7.10 14.08
C ILE A 64 11.52 7.69 14.20
N PHE A 65 11.18 8.59 13.28
CA PHE A 65 9.87 9.22 13.16
C PHE A 65 8.96 8.32 12.31
N GLY A 66 7.90 7.77 12.91
CA GLY A 66 7.01 6.84 12.23
C GLY A 66 7.67 5.53 11.75
N GLY A 67 6.94 4.76 10.95
CA GLY A 67 7.42 3.52 10.29
C GLY A 67 7.75 2.34 11.22
N ASP A 68 8.09 1.20 10.63
CA ASP A 68 8.58 0.01 11.36
C ASP A 68 9.70 -0.68 10.55
N PRO A 69 10.89 -0.07 10.44
CA PRO A 69 11.96 -0.57 9.58
C PRO A 69 12.47 -1.97 9.98
N VAL A 70 12.33 -2.42 11.24
CA VAL A 70 12.62 -3.82 11.59
C VAL A 70 11.69 -4.79 10.86
N TYR A 71 10.44 -4.38 10.63
CA TYR A 71 9.44 -5.15 9.91
C TYR A 71 9.55 -5.00 8.39
N ASN A 72 9.57 -3.77 7.86
CA ASN A 72 9.35 -3.51 6.42
C ASN A 72 10.58 -3.05 5.62
N ALA A 73 11.74 -2.84 6.25
CA ALA A 73 12.95 -2.53 5.51
C ALA A 73 13.39 -3.72 4.64
N PRO A 74 14.01 -3.47 3.47
CA PRO A 74 14.59 -4.55 2.67
C PRO A 74 15.62 -5.37 3.45
N ARG A 75 15.69 -6.66 3.15
CA ARG A 75 16.66 -7.60 3.73
C ARG A 75 18.04 -7.40 3.12
N GLY A 76 19.08 -7.65 3.91
CA GLY A 76 20.48 -7.58 3.49
C GLY A 76 20.90 -6.19 3.00
N LEU A 77 20.70 -5.15 3.83
CA LEU A 77 20.99 -3.76 3.45
C LEU A 77 22.49 -3.49 3.25
N VAL A 78 23.35 -4.11 4.05
CA VAL A 78 24.80 -3.92 4.02
C VAL A 78 25.51 -5.17 4.55
N GLU A 79 26.73 -5.46 4.10
CA GLU A 79 27.54 -6.56 4.64
C GLU A 79 28.24 -6.16 5.94
N ASP A 80 28.23 -7.05 6.94
CA ASP A 80 28.97 -6.86 8.17
C ASP A 80 30.48 -6.75 7.89
N ARG A 81 31.16 -5.81 8.56
CA ARG A 81 32.57 -5.53 8.30
C ARG A 81 33.47 -6.72 8.63
N GLN A 82 33.12 -7.51 9.66
CA GLN A 82 33.90 -8.62 10.18
C GLN A 82 33.47 -9.94 9.56
N THR A 83 32.19 -10.28 9.61
CA THR A 83 31.69 -11.60 9.19
C THR A 83 31.43 -11.67 7.68
N LYS A 84 31.33 -10.52 6.99
CA LYS A 84 30.92 -10.41 5.58
C LYS A 84 29.52 -10.97 5.28
N VAL A 85 28.72 -11.19 6.33
CA VAL A 85 27.33 -11.62 6.21
C VAL A 85 26.42 -10.39 6.03
N PRO A 86 25.42 -10.42 5.13
CA PRO A 86 24.45 -9.34 5.01
C PRO A 86 23.68 -9.09 6.32
N LEU A 87 23.55 -7.83 6.69
CA LEU A 87 22.83 -7.36 7.87
C LEU A 87 21.45 -6.82 7.48
N ASP A 88 20.44 -7.28 8.22
CA ASP A 88 19.10 -6.70 8.20
C ASP A 88 19.01 -5.50 9.16
N TRP A 89 17.97 -4.68 9.02
CA TRP A 89 17.78 -3.50 9.86
C TRP A 89 17.80 -3.80 11.36
N GLY A 90 17.18 -4.90 11.81
CA GLY A 90 17.17 -5.26 13.23
C GLY A 90 18.58 -5.47 13.82
N GLU A 91 19.52 -6.01 13.06
CA GLU A 91 20.91 -6.16 13.50
C GLU A 91 21.67 -4.84 13.47
N LEU A 92 21.37 -3.97 12.49
CA LEU A 92 21.95 -2.63 12.40
C LEU A 92 21.50 -1.75 13.55
N GLN A 93 20.21 -1.76 13.87
CA GLN A 93 19.63 -0.96 14.93
C GLN A 93 20.30 -1.27 16.29
N LYS A 94 20.56 -2.55 16.59
CA LYS A 94 21.29 -2.97 17.81
C LYS A 94 22.72 -2.40 17.92
N LYS A 95 23.33 -1.97 16.81
CA LYS A 95 24.66 -1.34 16.81
C LYS A 95 24.62 0.14 17.22
N VAL A 96 23.46 0.78 17.22
CA VAL A 96 23.32 2.19 17.59
C VAL A 96 23.10 2.32 19.11
N PRO A 97 23.95 3.08 19.84
CA PRO A 97 23.84 3.16 21.31
C PRO A 97 22.56 3.80 21.83
N ASN A 98 22.07 4.85 21.18
CA ASN A 98 20.93 5.64 21.64
C ASN A 98 19.89 5.75 20.53
N ILE A 99 18.71 5.20 20.78
CA ILE A 99 17.64 5.13 19.79
C ILE A 99 16.36 5.66 20.40
N LEU A 100 15.76 6.63 19.74
CA LEU A 100 14.47 7.19 20.08
C LEU A 100 13.50 6.94 18.93
N ARG A 101 12.35 6.34 19.25
CA ARG A 101 11.27 6.01 18.33
C ARG A 101 10.04 6.84 18.66
N LEU A 102 9.42 7.44 17.65
CA LEU A 102 8.13 8.17 17.77
C LEU A 102 7.04 7.43 16.96
N GLY A 103 6.21 6.61 17.60
CA GLY A 103 5.32 5.68 16.91
C GLY A 103 3.92 5.52 17.54
N TYR A 104 2.96 5.05 16.74
CA TYR A 104 1.60 4.76 17.21
C TYR A 104 1.51 3.49 18.07
N HIS A 105 2.43 2.56 17.86
CA HIS A 105 2.37 1.23 18.46
C HIS A 105 3.75 0.81 18.92
N GLU A 106 3.79 0.07 20.02
CA GLU A 106 4.97 -0.72 20.35
C GLU A 106 5.07 -1.87 19.37
N ASP A 107 6.10 -1.84 18.53
CA ASP A 107 6.31 -2.77 17.42
C ASP A 107 7.74 -3.35 17.44
N ALA A 108 8.13 -4.06 16.38
CA ALA A 108 9.45 -4.69 16.30
C ALA A 108 10.59 -3.68 16.36
N THR A 109 10.39 -2.47 15.80
CA THR A 109 11.35 -1.36 15.90
C THR A 109 11.40 -0.78 17.30
N SER A 110 10.26 -0.63 17.96
CA SER A 110 10.15 -0.13 19.33
C SER A 110 10.83 -1.05 20.33
N ALA A 111 10.71 -2.38 20.15
CA ALA A 111 11.38 -3.38 20.99
C ALA A 111 12.92 -3.30 20.96
N LEU A 112 13.49 -2.71 19.91
CA LEU A 112 14.93 -2.46 19.77
C LEU A 112 15.31 -0.99 20.01
N SER A 113 14.39 -0.17 20.53
CA SER A 113 14.62 1.25 20.80
C SER A 113 14.76 1.51 22.30
N GLN A 114 15.63 2.45 22.68
CA GLN A 114 15.83 2.81 24.09
C GLN A 114 14.67 3.66 24.63
N TRP A 115 14.09 4.49 23.76
CA TRP A 115 12.94 5.33 24.06
C TRP A 115 11.85 5.09 23.02
N HIS A 116 10.62 4.90 23.48
CA HIS A 116 9.43 4.94 22.65
C HIS A 116 8.54 6.09 23.12
N ILE A 117 8.32 7.05 22.24
CA ILE A 117 7.44 8.18 22.43
C ILE A 117 6.14 7.89 21.67
N PRO A 118 4.96 8.01 22.30
CA PRO A 118 3.70 7.89 21.60
C PRO A 118 3.56 9.02 20.57
N LEU A 119 3.36 8.64 19.30
CA LEU A 119 3.01 9.57 18.22
C LEU A 119 1.54 9.98 18.36
N ALA A 120 1.27 11.28 18.41
CA ALA A 120 -0.08 11.81 18.31
C ALA A 120 -0.64 11.54 16.91
N HIS A 121 -1.89 11.07 16.82
CA HIS A 121 -2.56 10.88 15.54
C HIS A 121 -2.75 12.24 14.84
N TYR A 122 -2.80 12.27 13.51
CA TYR A 122 -2.95 13.54 12.79
C TYR A 122 -4.23 14.32 13.18
N LEU A 123 -5.26 13.62 13.70
CA LEU A 123 -6.48 14.21 14.25
C LEU A 123 -6.30 14.83 15.66
N GLU A 124 -5.16 14.63 16.29
CA GLU A 124 -4.83 15.09 17.64
C GLU A 124 -3.78 16.20 17.64
N SER A 125 -3.20 16.53 16.49
CA SER A 125 -2.09 17.49 16.39
C SER A 125 -2.27 18.48 15.26
N TRP A 126 -1.77 19.71 15.47
CA TRP A 126 -1.60 20.67 14.39
C TRP A 126 -0.52 20.22 13.41
N GLY A 127 -0.79 20.39 12.12
CA GLY A 127 0.16 20.10 11.06
C GLY A 127 -0.21 20.79 9.74
N ASP A 128 0.62 20.57 8.75
CA ASP A 128 0.40 20.93 7.36
C ASP A 128 0.80 19.77 6.44
N ALA A 129 0.33 19.79 5.20
CA ALA A 129 0.66 18.79 4.20
C ALA A 129 0.72 19.39 2.80
N VAL A 130 1.39 18.69 1.88
CA VAL A 130 1.36 19.00 0.46
C VAL A 130 0.83 17.78 -0.28
N THR A 131 -0.21 17.94 -1.08
CA THR A 131 -0.76 16.84 -1.89
C THR A 131 0.22 16.45 -2.99
N ALA A 132 0.03 15.27 -3.61
CA ALA A 132 0.72 14.96 -4.88
C ALA A 132 0.41 16.02 -5.98
N GLY A 133 -0.78 16.63 -5.88
CA GLY A 133 -1.26 17.77 -6.66
C GLY A 133 -0.59 19.11 -6.34
N GLY A 134 0.28 19.17 -5.32
CA GLY A 134 1.03 20.35 -4.90
C GLY A 134 0.22 21.30 -4.00
N ASP A 135 -1.05 21.00 -3.74
CA ASP A 135 -1.90 21.82 -2.88
C ASP A 135 -1.40 21.77 -1.44
N TYR A 136 -1.24 22.94 -0.84
CA TYR A 136 -0.83 23.07 0.56
C TYR A 136 -2.07 23.06 1.46
N LEU A 137 -2.13 22.08 2.36
CA LEU A 137 -3.29 21.76 3.18
C LEU A 137 -3.03 21.96 4.67
N SER A 138 -4.08 22.34 5.40
CA SER A 138 -4.05 22.42 6.87
C SER A 138 -4.46 21.09 7.50
N ILE A 139 -3.75 20.65 8.54
CA ILE A 139 -4.18 19.58 9.43
C ILE A 139 -4.63 20.22 10.74
N GLN A 140 -5.91 20.03 11.07
CA GLN A 140 -6.54 20.58 12.27
C GLN A 140 -6.83 19.46 13.28
N PRO A 141 -6.40 19.60 14.54
CA PRO A 141 -6.78 18.65 15.57
C PRO A 141 -8.29 18.74 15.83
N MET A 142 -8.98 17.59 15.73
CA MET A 142 -10.40 17.44 16.05
C MET A 142 -10.62 17.06 17.51
N ILE A 143 -9.56 16.67 18.22
CA ILE A 143 -9.55 16.32 19.63
C ILE A 143 -8.17 16.62 20.25
N LEU A 144 -8.11 16.75 21.57
CA LEU A 144 -6.83 16.79 22.29
C LEU A 144 -6.17 15.40 22.31
N PRO A 145 -4.83 15.29 22.34
CA PRO A 145 -4.13 14.01 22.41
C PRO A 145 -4.62 13.15 23.58
N LEU A 146 -5.23 12.00 23.27
CA LEU A 146 -5.85 11.14 24.29
C LEU A 146 -4.83 10.55 25.27
N PHE A 147 -3.64 10.23 24.75
CA PHE A 147 -2.56 9.61 25.52
C PHE A 147 -1.39 10.57 25.78
N GLY A 148 -1.57 11.88 25.51
CA GLY A 148 -0.50 12.87 25.65
C GLY A 148 0.69 12.64 24.72
N GLY A 149 0.46 12.03 23.56
CA GLY A 149 1.47 11.82 22.52
C GLY A 149 1.97 13.13 21.92
N LEU A 150 3.08 13.05 21.19
CA LEU A 150 3.69 14.18 20.49
C LEU A 150 3.56 14.01 18.98
N SER A 151 3.37 15.11 18.25
CA SER A 151 3.50 15.10 16.79
C SER A 151 4.97 15.05 16.36
N GLU A 152 5.22 14.71 15.10
CA GLU A 152 6.57 14.77 14.51
C GLU A 152 7.16 16.18 14.60
N ILE A 153 6.33 17.19 14.41
CA ILE A 153 6.70 18.61 14.43
C ILE A 153 7.06 19.05 15.85
N GLU A 154 6.26 18.66 16.84
CA GLU A 154 6.52 18.97 18.26
C GLU A 154 7.81 18.32 18.76
N LEU A 155 8.04 17.05 18.42
CA LEU A 155 9.28 16.36 18.77
C LEU A 155 10.47 17.02 18.07
N MET A 156 10.36 17.36 16.79
CA MET A 156 11.44 18.03 16.07
C MET A 156 11.78 19.39 16.69
N ASN A 157 10.77 20.20 17.03
CA ASN A 157 10.96 21.47 17.72
C ASN A 157 11.66 21.29 19.08
N MET A 158 11.29 20.26 19.84
CA MET A 158 11.95 19.93 21.12
C MET A 158 13.43 19.54 20.94
N LEU A 159 13.75 18.73 19.91
CA LEU A 159 15.13 18.33 19.60
C LEU A 159 15.99 19.52 19.17
N LEU A 160 15.39 20.53 18.56
CA LEU A 160 16.04 21.79 18.19
C LEU A 160 16.16 22.77 19.37
N GLY A 161 15.70 22.40 20.57
CA GLY A 161 15.73 23.24 21.77
C GLY A 161 14.67 24.35 21.77
N GLY A 162 13.65 24.23 20.92
CA GLY A 162 12.53 25.15 20.87
C GLY A 162 11.62 25.05 22.11
N PRO A 163 10.82 26.09 22.40
CA PRO A 163 9.89 26.08 23.52
C PRO A 163 8.78 25.05 23.28
N LYS A 164 8.23 24.48 24.36
CA LYS A 164 6.98 23.71 24.28
C LYS A 164 5.83 24.66 23.98
N LEU A 165 5.21 24.49 22.82
CA LEU A 165 4.03 25.26 22.39
C LEU A 165 2.77 24.39 22.53
N GLN A 166 1.62 25.04 22.71
CA GLN A 166 0.31 24.39 22.81
C GLN A 166 -0.62 25.09 21.82
N GLY A 167 -0.49 24.78 20.53
CA GLY A 167 -1.27 25.44 19.49
C GLY A 167 -0.67 25.36 18.10
N PRO A 168 -1.23 26.12 17.14
CA PRO A 168 -0.82 26.11 15.74
C PRO A 168 0.44 26.94 15.48
N GLU A 169 1.14 27.47 16.50
CA GLU A 169 2.19 28.47 16.32
C GLU A 169 3.32 28.00 15.40
N LEU A 170 3.73 26.73 15.49
CA LEU A 170 4.74 26.13 14.61
C LEU A 170 4.27 26.11 13.14
N ILE A 171 2.98 25.85 12.92
CA ILE A 171 2.39 25.80 11.58
C ILE A 171 2.16 27.21 11.04
N GLN A 172 1.80 28.15 11.91
CA GLN A 172 1.74 29.55 11.54
C GLN A 172 3.11 30.09 11.12
N GLU A 173 4.20 29.60 11.71
CA GLU A 173 5.56 29.96 11.29
C GLU A 173 5.85 29.49 9.86
N THR A 174 5.61 28.22 9.54
CA THR A 174 5.79 27.69 8.17
C THR A 174 4.83 28.35 7.18
N PHE A 175 3.58 28.56 7.56
CA PHE A 175 2.59 29.21 6.72
C PHE A 175 2.96 30.65 6.38
N ARG A 176 3.55 31.42 7.31
CA ARG A 176 4.04 32.79 7.01
C ARG A 176 5.10 32.80 5.91
N LEU A 177 5.93 31.75 5.80
CA LEU A 177 6.93 31.64 4.74
C LEU A 177 6.33 31.50 3.34
N THR A 178 5.04 31.13 3.25
CA THR A 178 4.30 31.09 1.97
C THR A 178 3.89 32.48 1.47
N ASN A 179 4.20 33.55 2.23
CA ASN A 179 3.83 34.94 1.94
C ASN A 179 2.32 35.13 1.66
N PRO A 180 1.43 34.74 2.60
CA PRO A 180 -0.01 34.90 2.43
C PRO A 180 -0.39 36.37 2.17
N PRO A 181 -1.22 36.66 1.15
CA PRO A 181 -1.57 38.04 0.79
C PRO A 181 -2.61 38.63 1.75
N GLY A 182 -2.29 39.76 2.38
CA GLY A 182 -3.22 40.53 3.21
C GLY A 182 -2.99 40.36 4.72
N ASP A 183 -4.03 40.59 5.52
CA ASP A 183 -3.96 40.44 6.97
C ASP A 183 -3.82 38.97 7.36
N PHE A 184 -2.81 38.65 8.18
CA PHE A 184 -2.46 37.28 8.52
C PHE A 184 -3.60 36.54 9.23
N GLN A 185 -4.30 37.18 10.17
CA GLN A 185 -5.37 36.51 10.93
C GLN A 185 -6.54 36.13 10.03
N THR A 186 -6.88 37.01 9.09
CA THR A 186 -7.93 36.78 8.10
C THR A 186 -7.55 35.62 7.18
N VAL A 187 -6.32 35.61 6.63
CA VAL A 187 -5.88 34.57 5.70
C VAL A 187 -5.65 33.24 6.40
N TRP A 188 -5.12 33.24 7.62
CA TRP A 188 -4.98 32.04 8.45
C TRP A 188 -6.34 31.41 8.77
N SER A 189 -7.32 32.22 9.19
CA SER A 189 -8.67 31.72 9.46
C SER A 189 -9.32 31.13 8.21
N ARG A 190 -9.10 31.75 7.04
CA ARG A 190 -9.58 31.21 5.76
C ARG A 190 -8.87 29.91 5.39
N PHE A 191 -7.55 29.83 5.58
CA PHE A 191 -6.78 28.60 5.32
C PHE A 191 -7.32 27.42 6.13
N LEU A 192 -7.61 27.62 7.41
CA LEU A 192 -8.23 26.60 8.25
C LEU A 192 -9.66 26.27 7.82
N HIS A 193 -10.47 27.27 7.46
CA HIS A 193 -11.83 27.06 6.99
C HIS A 193 -11.90 26.27 5.68
N ASP A 194 -11.10 26.69 4.69
CA ASP A 194 -11.09 26.10 3.34
C ASP A 194 -10.26 24.80 3.28
N GLY A 195 -9.42 24.56 4.30
CA GLY A 195 -8.52 23.41 4.40
C GLY A 195 -7.30 23.47 3.48
N SER A 196 -7.20 24.49 2.62
CA SER A 196 -6.16 24.63 1.59
C SER A 196 -5.76 26.09 1.36
N ALA A 197 -4.52 26.32 0.95
CA ALA A 197 -3.98 27.65 0.70
C ALA A 197 -3.94 27.97 -0.80
N ALA A 198 -4.97 28.62 -1.31
CA ALA A 198 -5.09 28.94 -2.74
C ALA A 198 -3.97 29.84 -3.31
N HIS A 199 -3.28 30.63 -2.47
CA HIS A 199 -2.16 31.46 -2.91
C HIS A 199 -0.87 30.68 -3.14
N VAL A 200 -0.74 29.49 -2.55
CA VAL A 200 0.43 28.62 -2.75
C VAL A 200 0.32 28.00 -4.13
N GLN A 201 1.13 28.49 -5.06
CA GLN A 201 1.13 28.00 -6.43
C GLN A 201 1.94 26.72 -6.54
N ASN A 202 1.43 25.80 -7.36
CA ASN A 202 2.14 24.58 -7.73
C ASN A 202 3.41 24.94 -8.50
N ALA A 203 4.54 24.34 -8.11
CA ALA A 203 5.83 24.52 -8.79
C ALA A 203 5.92 23.68 -10.07
N ASP A 204 4.94 23.83 -10.95
CA ASP A 204 4.89 23.15 -12.25
C ASP A 204 6.03 23.66 -13.12
N GLN A 205 6.77 22.74 -13.73
CA GLN A 205 7.95 23.05 -14.54
C GLN A 205 7.68 22.77 -16.01
N PRO A 206 8.09 23.67 -16.93
CA PRO A 206 8.23 23.30 -18.32
C PRO A 206 9.34 22.25 -18.43
N ALA A 207 8.96 20.99 -18.55
CA ALA A 207 9.92 19.90 -18.69
C ALA A 207 10.11 19.54 -20.17
N ALA A 208 11.35 19.35 -20.56
CA ALA A 208 11.72 18.74 -21.82
C ALA A 208 12.52 17.46 -21.53
N PHE A 209 12.24 16.40 -22.30
CA PHE A 209 13.00 15.17 -22.17
C PHE A 209 14.45 15.39 -22.57
N ASN A 210 15.37 15.22 -21.62
CA ASN A 210 16.81 15.33 -21.87
C ASN A 210 17.37 13.96 -22.27
N ALA A 211 17.42 13.71 -23.58
CA ALA A 211 17.95 12.46 -24.13
C ALA A 211 19.42 12.21 -23.78
N GLY A 212 20.24 13.27 -23.67
CA GLY A 212 21.65 13.16 -23.30
C GLY A 212 21.83 12.69 -21.85
N ALA A 213 21.07 13.27 -20.92
CA ALA A 213 21.05 12.83 -19.52
C ALA A 213 20.50 11.40 -19.39
N ALA A 214 19.45 11.05 -20.13
CA ALA A 214 18.90 9.70 -20.13
C ALA A 214 19.90 8.66 -20.69
N ALA A 215 20.70 9.04 -21.69
CA ALA A 215 21.75 8.17 -22.24
C ALA A 215 22.93 7.95 -21.28
N ALA A 216 23.18 8.89 -20.36
CA ALA A 216 24.24 8.83 -19.35
C ALA A 216 23.82 8.06 -18.08
N LEU A 217 22.54 7.74 -17.91
CA LEU A 217 22.09 6.93 -16.79
C LEU A 217 22.71 5.52 -16.85
N PRO A 218 23.09 4.94 -15.70
CA PRO A 218 23.56 3.56 -15.67
C PRO A 218 22.51 2.66 -16.31
N ARG A 219 22.82 2.12 -17.47
CA ARG A 219 22.07 0.98 -17.99
C ARG A 219 22.57 -0.20 -17.16
N ASP A 220 21.71 -0.78 -16.33
CA ASP A 220 21.97 -2.14 -15.90
C ASP A 220 22.03 -2.95 -17.20
N SER A 221 23.25 -3.31 -17.60
CA SER A 221 23.55 -4.02 -18.83
C SER A 221 23.12 -5.49 -18.76
N SER A 222 22.29 -5.86 -17.78
CA SER A 222 21.65 -7.15 -17.75
C SER A 222 20.80 -7.24 -19.01
N SER A 223 21.13 -8.20 -19.89
CA SER A 223 20.18 -8.72 -20.87
C SER A 223 18.81 -8.86 -20.21
N ALA A 224 17.73 -8.57 -20.94
CA ALA A 224 16.39 -8.85 -20.45
C ALA A 224 16.37 -10.25 -19.80
N PRO A 225 15.86 -10.38 -18.56
CA PRO A 225 15.87 -11.66 -17.88
C PRO A 225 15.17 -12.70 -18.77
N ALA A 226 15.64 -13.95 -18.68
CA ALA A 226 14.96 -15.03 -19.39
C ALA A 226 13.49 -15.06 -18.97
N PRO A 227 12.55 -15.36 -19.89
CA PRO A 227 11.15 -15.49 -19.54
C PRO A 227 10.96 -16.49 -18.39
N PRO A 228 10.08 -16.18 -17.41
CA PRO A 228 9.79 -17.10 -16.31
C PRO A 228 9.29 -18.47 -16.81
N THR A 229 9.77 -19.54 -16.19
CA THR A 229 9.34 -20.93 -16.48
C THR A 229 8.66 -21.55 -15.26
N PRO A 230 7.96 -22.69 -15.41
CA PRO A 230 7.35 -23.35 -14.25
C PRO A 230 8.35 -23.71 -13.14
N GLU A 231 9.58 -24.09 -13.51
CA GLU A 231 10.65 -24.47 -12.59
C GLU A 231 11.38 -23.27 -11.98
N SER A 232 11.28 -22.10 -12.61
CA SER A 232 11.90 -20.86 -12.19
C SER A 232 10.95 -19.68 -12.44
N PRO A 233 9.87 -19.57 -11.65
CA PRO A 233 8.90 -18.49 -11.80
C PRO A 233 9.51 -17.14 -11.40
N GLU A 234 8.84 -16.05 -11.75
CA GLU A 234 9.10 -14.75 -11.13
C GLU A 234 8.30 -14.58 -9.82
N ILE A 235 8.88 -13.88 -8.85
CA ILE A 235 8.18 -13.45 -7.64
C ILE A 235 7.96 -11.94 -7.70
N VAL A 236 6.71 -11.51 -7.61
CA VAL A 236 6.32 -10.10 -7.62
C VAL A 236 5.83 -9.70 -6.23
N LEU A 237 6.42 -8.65 -5.67
CA LEU A 237 6.08 -8.10 -4.37
C LEU A 237 5.38 -6.75 -4.55
N THR A 238 4.16 -6.64 -4.05
CA THR A 238 3.34 -5.43 -4.16
C THR A 238 2.75 -5.04 -2.81
N GLY A 239 2.45 -3.75 -2.59
CA GLY A 239 1.71 -3.32 -1.40
C GLY A 239 0.32 -3.95 -1.36
N SER A 240 -0.19 -4.23 -0.16
CA SER A 240 -1.58 -4.68 -0.01
C SER A 240 -2.55 -3.54 -0.29
N TYR A 241 -3.69 -3.86 -0.91
CA TYR A 241 -4.77 -2.90 -1.15
C TYR A 241 -5.30 -2.27 0.16
N GLY A 242 -5.59 -3.10 1.17
CA GLY A 242 -6.10 -2.64 2.46
C GLY A 242 -4.99 -2.27 3.46
N MET A 243 -3.85 -2.96 3.42
CA MET A 243 -2.83 -2.85 4.45
C MET A 243 -1.64 -1.95 4.10
N ASP A 244 -1.51 -1.54 2.82
CA ASP A 244 -0.37 -0.79 2.28
C ASP A 244 0.98 -1.46 2.62
N ASP A 245 1.78 -0.84 3.49
CA ASP A 245 3.06 -1.33 3.98
C ASP A 245 3.01 -1.97 5.38
N GLY A 246 1.80 -2.24 5.88
CA GLY A 246 1.54 -2.79 7.21
C GLY A 246 1.37 -1.74 8.31
N ARG A 247 1.40 -0.44 7.97
CA ARG A 247 1.05 0.64 8.91
C ARG A 247 -0.38 0.53 9.42
N TYR A 248 -1.29 -0.04 8.63
CA TYR A 248 -2.70 -0.24 8.98
C TYR A 248 -3.02 -1.64 9.51
N ALA A 249 -2.01 -2.48 9.79
CA ALA A 249 -2.20 -3.86 10.25
C ALA A 249 -3.07 -3.99 11.51
N ASN A 250 -3.22 -2.92 12.30
CA ASN A 250 -4.08 -2.86 13.50
C ASN A 250 -5.47 -2.24 13.23
N ASN A 251 -5.87 -2.07 11.98
CA ASN A 251 -7.20 -1.56 11.65
C ASN A 251 -8.14 -2.72 11.33
N GLY A 252 -9.05 -3.04 12.25
CA GLY A 252 -10.02 -4.13 12.08
C GLY A 252 -10.91 -3.98 10.85
N TRP A 253 -11.30 -2.76 10.48
CA TRP A 253 -12.06 -2.51 9.25
C TRP A 253 -11.27 -2.90 8.01
N LEU A 254 -9.97 -2.59 7.96
CA LEU A 254 -9.10 -2.91 6.82
C LEU A 254 -8.62 -4.37 6.80
N GLN A 255 -8.63 -5.05 7.95
CA GLN A 255 -8.40 -6.49 8.05
C GLN A 255 -9.58 -7.29 7.48
N GLU A 256 -10.81 -6.86 7.80
CA GLU A 256 -12.03 -7.47 7.30
C GLU A 256 -12.35 -7.08 5.84
N LEU A 257 -11.86 -5.92 5.39
CA LEU A 257 -12.07 -5.42 4.03
C LEU A 257 -11.62 -6.46 2.99
N PRO A 258 -12.53 -7.02 2.19
CA PRO A 258 -12.16 -8.00 1.18
C PRO A 258 -11.30 -7.37 0.09
N ASP A 259 -10.23 -8.04 -0.30
CA ASP A 259 -9.41 -7.64 -1.46
C ASP A 259 -10.30 -7.46 -2.71
N PRO A 260 -10.13 -6.39 -3.49
CA PRO A 260 -11.07 -6.04 -4.56
C PRO A 260 -11.21 -7.12 -5.63
N VAL A 261 -10.16 -7.90 -5.89
CA VAL A 261 -10.11 -8.94 -6.91
C VAL A 261 -10.45 -10.30 -6.33
N THR A 262 -9.72 -10.71 -5.28
CA THR A 262 -9.76 -12.08 -4.73
C THR A 262 -10.83 -12.27 -3.65
N LYS A 263 -11.39 -11.18 -3.13
CA LYS A 263 -12.34 -11.17 -1.99
C LYS A 263 -11.79 -11.79 -0.70
N LEU A 264 -10.48 -11.98 -0.62
CA LEU A 264 -9.78 -12.46 0.58
C LEU A 264 -9.82 -11.38 1.67
N SER A 265 -10.15 -11.78 2.89
CA SER A 265 -10.03 -10.96 4.10
C SER A 265 -9.14 -11.64 5.12
N TRP A 266 -8.63 -10.88 6.09
CA TRP A 266 -7.78 -11.34 7.19
C TRP A 266 -6.45 -12.03 6.80
N ASP A 267 -6.10 -12.09 5.53
CA ASP A 267 -4.89 -12.72 5.02
C ASP A 267 -4.37 -12.06 3.74
N ASN A 268 -3.12 -12.38 3.43
CA ASN A 268 -2.61 -12.41 2.06
C ASN A 268 -2.35 -13.85 1.59
N ALA A 269 -2.02 -13.99 0.31
CA ALA A 269 -1.73 -15.27 -0.33
C ALA A 269 -0.64 -15.10 -1.41
N ALA A 270 -0.11 -16.22 -1.87
CA ALA A 270 0.65 -16.31 -3.11
C ALA A 270 -0.35 -16.45 -4.27
N LEU A 271 -0.58 -15.35 -4.99
CA LEU A 271 -1.46 -15.34 -6.15
C LEU A 271 -0.75 -16.01 -7.33
N ILE A 272 -1.40 -17.01 -7.93
CA ILE A 272 -0.86 -17.79 -9.05
C ILE A 272 -1.92 -18.02 -10.11
N SER A 273 -1.50 -18.18 -11.37
CA SER A 273 -2.42 -18.52 -12.47
C SER A 273 -2.95 -19.96 -12.33
N PRO A 274 -4.12 -20.27 -12.92
CA PRO A 274 -4.63 -21.64 -12.97
C PRO A 274 -3.68 -22.63 -13.66
N GLU A 275 -2.98 -22.21 -14.73
CA GLU A 275 -2.04 -23.08 -15.44
C GLU A 275 -0.80 -23.35 -14.58
N TYR A 276 -0.28 -22.33 -13.88
CA TYR A 276 0.85 -22.52 -12.99
C TYR A 276 0.49 -23.41 -11.78
N ALA A 277 -0.69 -23.22 -11.19
CA ALA A 277 -1.20 -24.07 -10.12
C ALA A 277 -1.29 -25.55 -10.54
N LYS A 278 -1.78 -25.80 -11.75
CA LYS A 278 -1.84 -27.14 -12.35
C LYS A 278 -0.45 -27.75 -12.53
N SER A 279 0.53 -26.97 -12.99
CA SER A 279 1.92 -27.44 -13.13
C SER A 279 2.55 -27.86 -11.80
N LEU A 280 2.18 -27.17 -10.71
CA LEU A 280 2.62 -27.46 -9.34
C LEU A 280 1.78 -28.55 -8.64
N GLY A 281 0.62 -28.91 -9.19
CA GLY A 281 -0.33 -29.83 -8.55
C GLY A 281 -0.89 -29.28 -7.23
N VAL A 282 -1.24 -27.99 -7.21
CA VAL A 282 -1.78 -27.30 -6.02
C VAL A 282 -3.14 -26.67 -6.28
N GLU A 283 -3.93 -26.57 -5.22
CA GLU A 283 -5.22 -25.88 -5.22
C GLU A 283 -5.19 -24.67 -4.27
N THR A 284 -6.22 -23.82 -4.33
CA THR A 284 -6.36 -22.70 -3.38
C THR A 284 -6.36 -23.24 -1.94
N GLY A 285 -5.50 -22.67 -1.10
CA GLY A 285 -5.30 -23.07 0.30
C GLY A 285 -4.12 -24.02 0.51
N ASP A 286 -3.53 -24.63 -0.53
CA ASP A 286 -2.31 -25.41 -0.37
C ASP A 286 -1.12 -24.51 0.00
N LEU A 287 -0.28 -24.95 0.94
CA LEU A 287 0.94 -24.24 1.30
C LEU A 287 2.06 -24.48 0.29
N LEU A 288 2.64 -23.37 -0.16
CA LEU A 288 3.83 -23.29 -1.00
C LEU A 288 5.02 -22.82 -0.17
N GLN A 289 6.20 -23.30 -0.54
CA GLN A 289 7.48 -22.75 -0.09
C GLN A 289 8.10 -22.01 -1.27
N ILE A 290 8.24 -20.70 -1.12
CA ILE A 290 9.00 -19.84 -2.03
C ILE A 290 10.42 -19.77 -1.50
N ALA A 291 11.41 -20.12 -2.32
CA ALA A 291 12.83 -20.04 -1.99
C ALA A 291 13.58 -19.24 -3.06
N ILE A 292 14.29 -18.20 -2.63
CA ILE A 292 15.14 -17.36 -3.48
C ILE A 292 16.58 -17.50 -2.97
N ASN A 293 17.47 -17.97 -3.85
CA ASN A 293 18.90 -17.97 -3.58
C ASN A 293 19.50 -16.70 -4.17
N GLU A 294 19.95 -15.81 -3.29
CA GLU A 294 20.56 -14.53 -3.64
C GLU A 294 22.06 -14.57 -3.33
N LYS A 295 22.89 -14.16 -4.27
CA LYS A 295 24.32 -13.96 -4.08
C LYS A 295 24.59 -12.51 -3.66
N SER A 296 25.19 -12.33 -2.49
CA SER A 296 25.64 -11.03 -2.01
C SER A 296 26.77 -10.48 -2.90
N ALA A 297 27.06 -9.18 -2.78
CA ALA A 297 28.18 -8.54 -3.47
C ALA A 297 29.54 -9.19 -3.11
N GLY A 298 29.68 -9.66 -1.87
CA GLY A 298 30.84 -10.43 -1.38
C GLY A 298 30.85 -11.91 -1.78
N GLY A 299 29.86 -12.38 -2.57
CA GLY A 299 29.81 -13.74 -3.12
C GLY A 299 29.17 -14.79 -2.21
N THR A 300 28.61 -14.38 -1.06
CA THR A 300 27.91 -15.29 -0.14
C THR A 300 26.50 -15.59 -0.67
N VAL A 301 26.15 -16.87 -0.79
CA VAL A 301 24.80 -17.27 -1.20
C VAL A 301 23.89 -17.30 0.03
N MET A 302 22.82 -16.51 -0.04
CA MET A 302 21.80 -16.35 0.98
C MET A 302 20.50 -16.97 0.49
N LYS A 303 19.92 -17.84 1.32
CA LYS A 303 18.61 -18.43 1.06
C LYS A 303 17.54 -17.58 1.75
N ARG A 304 16.58 -17.07 0.99
CA ARG A 304 15.38 -16.37 1.49
C ARG A 304 14.18 -17.26 1.27
N GLU A 305 13.42 -17.52 2.33
CA GLU A 305 12.30 -18.46 2.26
C GLU A 305 11.05 -17.88 2.90
N LEU A 306 9.91 -18.22 2.31
CA LEU A 306 8.59 -17.94 2.85
C LEU A 306 7.68 -19.13 2.57
N VAL A 307 7.00 -19.61 3.61
CA VAL A 307 5.88 -20.54 3.44
C VAL A 307 4.60 -19.72 3.43
N ILE A 308 3.80 -19.86 2.37
CA ILE A 308 2.60 -19.07 2.12
C ILE A 308 1.54 -19.90 1.40
N ALA A 309 0.27 -19.66 1.69
CA ALA A 309 -0.84 -20.35 1.04
C ALA A 309 -1.06 -19.84 -0.39
N ALA A 310 -1.28 -20.76 -1.33
CA ALA A 310 -1.60 -20.45 -2.72
C ALA A 310 -3.05 -19.98 -2.86
N LEU A 311 -3.30 -18.93 -3.63
CA LEU A 311 -4.63 -18.55 -4.08
C LEU A 311 -4.63 -18.52 -5.61
N VAL A 312 -5.38 -19.43 -6.22
CA VAL A 312 -5.47 -19.53 -7.67
C VAL A 312 -6.37 -18.41 -8.19
N SER A 313 -5.80 -17.48 -8.94
CA SER A 313 -6.46 -16.26 -9.40
C SER A 313 -6.59 -16.27 -10.93
N PRO A 314 -7.80 -16.42 -11.49
CA PRO A 314 -8.03 -16.24 -12.92
C PRO A 314 -7.56 -14.87 -13.40
N GLY A 315 -6.91 -14.80 -14.56
CA GLY A 315 -6.33 -13.58 -15.11
C GLY A 315 -4.93 -13.22 -14.57
N HIS A 316 -4.39 -13.95 -13.60
CA HIS A 316 -3.00 -13.82 -13.19
C HIS A 316 -2.05 -14.36 -14.27
N ALA A 317 -0.89 -13.74 -14.42
CA ALA A 317 0.13 -14.18 -15.38
C ALA A 317 0.70 -15.56 -15.04
N ASP A 318 1.03 -16.34 -16.08
CA ASP A 318 1.65 -17.66 -15.94
C ASP A 318 3.10 -17.55 -15.44
N ASN A 319 3.55 -18.56 -14.69
CA ASN A 319 4.90 -18.64 -14.10
C ASN A 319 5.29 -17.39 -13.28
N SER A 320 4.29 -16.71 -12.71
CA SER A 320 4.45 -15.52 -11.88
C SER A 320 3.71 -15.76 -10.57
N VAL A 321 4.34 -15.39 -9.46
CA VAL A 321 3.76 -15.47 -8.12
C VAL A 321 3.73 -14.09 -7.51
N THR A 322 2.53 -13.53 -7.30
CA THR A 322 2.39 -12.25 -6.60
C THR A 322 2.17 -12.47 -5.11
N VAL A 323 2.96 -11.80 -4.27
CA VAL A 323 2.80 -11.77 -2.81
C VAL A 323 2.57 -10.33 -2.36
N THR A 324 1.45 -10.07 -1.70
CA THR A 324 1.16 -8.74 -1.14
C THR A 324 1.90 -8.54 0.19
N LEU A 325 2.43 -7.34 0.39
CA LEU A 325 3.16 -6.91 1.57
C LEU A 325 2.22 -6.27 2.61
N GLY A 326 2.71 -6.04 3.83
CA GLY A 326 1.94 -5.39 4.90
C GLY A 326 1.20 -6.33 5.86
N TRP A 327 1.38 -7.64 5.71
CA TRP A 327 0.76 -8.67 6.55
C TRP A 327 1.72 -9.30 7.57
N ALA A 328 1.16 -10.03 8.54
CA ALA A 328 1.89 -10.70 9.62
C ALA A 328 2.87 -9.78 10.40
N ARG A 329 2.48 -8.52 10.61
CA ARG A 329 3.21 -7.60 11.50
C ARG A 329 2.97 -8.01 12.96
N LYS A 330 4.04 -8.19 13.73
CA LYS A 330 3.96 -8.54 15.16
C LYS A 330 3.62 -7.31 15.98
N MET A 331 2.56 -7.40 16.77
CA MET A 331 2.07 -6.31 17.63
C MET A 331 1.87 -6.89 19.05
N PRO A 332 2.79 -6.64 20.01
CA PRO A 332 2.74 -7.22 21.35
C PRO A 332 1.45 -6.91 22.13
N GLN A 333 0.86 -5.73 21.93
CA GLN A 333 -0.35 -5.27 22.63
C GLN A 333 -1.65 -5.95 22.16
N PHE A 334 -1.62 -6.68 21.04
CA PHE A 334 -2.78 -7.41 20.50
C PHE A 334 -3.17 -8.65 21.32
N VAL A 335 -2.33 -9.04 22.28
CA VAL A 335 -2.63 -10.13 23.22
C VAL A 335 -3.64 -9.67 24.29
N GLU A 336 -3.87 -8.35 24.45
CA GLU A 336 -4.54 -7.78 25.63
C GLU A 336 -5.62 -6.71 25.34
N LEU A 337 -6.32 -6.73 24.20
CA LEU A 337 -7.44 -5.80 24.01
C LEU A 337 -8.71 -6.29 24.76
N PRO A 338 -9.22 -5.56 25.77
CA PRO A 338 -10.34 -6.01 26.62
C PRO A 338 -11.72 -6.00 25.92
N TYR A 339 -11.83 -5.39 24.73
CA TYR A 339 -13.08 -5.26 24.00
C TYR A 339 -13.33 -6.36 22.96
N ALA A 340 -12.32 -7.20 22.66
CA ALA A 340 -12.48 -8.42 21.89
C ALA A 340 -12.95 -9.57 22.79
N GLY A 341 -14.19 -9.45 23.31
CA GLY A 341 -14.87 -10.55 24.00
C GLY A 341 -14.30 -10.92 25.38
N SER A 342 -14.61 -10.10 26.39
CA SER A 342 -14.32 -10.38 27.81
C SER A 342 -14.93 -11.67 28.37
N ASN A 343 -15.67 -12.45 27.56
CA ASN A 343 -16.37 -13.68 27.94
C ASN A 343 -16.09 -14.88 27.01
N LEU A 344 -15.14 -14.82 26.09
CA LEU A 344 -14.75 -15.99 25.30
C LEU A 344 -13.85 -16.90 26.16
N LYS A 345 -14.31 -18.14 26.41
CA LYS A 345 -13.59 -19.16 27.22
C LYS A 345 -12.28 -19.63 26.57
N GLU A 346 -12.16 -19.43 25.27
CA GLU A 346 -10.93 -19.56 24.50
C GLU A 346 -10.53 -18.14 24.11
N ARG A 347 -9.32 -17.72 24.48
CA ARG A 347 -8.77 -16.41 24.12
C ARG A 347 -8.22 -16.53 22.70
N PRO A 348 -8.95 -16.14 21.64
CA PRO A 348 -8.33 -16.12 20.34
C PRO A 348 -7.41 -14.91 20.38
N SER A 349 -6.09 -15.09 20.30
CA SER A 349 -5.31 -13.96 19.81
C SER A 349 -5.89 -13.65 18.44
N LEU A 350 -6.44 -12.46 18.24
CA LEU A 350 -6.76 -11.96 16.89
C LEU A 350 -5.54 -12.03 15.96
N THR A 351 -4.36 -12.30 16.52
CA THR A 351 -3.03 -12.41 15.94
C THR A 351 -2.36 -13.78 16.11
N GLU A 352 -3.09 -14.89 15.89
CA GLU A 352 -2.41 -16.01 15.20
C GLU A 352 -2.12 -15.57 13.76
N GLN A 353 -1.18 -14.61 13.66
CA GLN A 353 -0.61 -13.93 12.50
C GLN A 353 -1.53 -13.93 11.27
N ALA A 354 -2.45 -12.96 11.17
CA ALA A 354 -3.18 -12.67 9.94
C ALA A 354 -2.20 -12.54 8.76
N GLY A 355 -2.34 -13.42 7.78
CA GLY A 355 -1.47 -13.53 6.62
C GLY A 355 -0.04 -14.00 6.90
N PHE A 356 0.85 -13.65 5.97
CA PHE A 356 2.21 -14.13 5.79
C PHE A 356 3.14 -12.95 5.51
N ASN A 357 4.31 -12.92 6.14
CA ASN A 357 5.21 -11.77 6.02
C ASN A 357 6.04 -11.83 4.72
N GLY A 358 5.53 -11.20 3.65
CA GLY A 358 6.22 -11.09 2.36
C GLY A 358 7.54 -10.31 2.41
N TYR A 359 7.80 -9.49 3.44
CA TYR A 359 9.06 -8.73 3.57
C TYR A 359 10.29 -9.62 3.79
N PHE A 360 10.13 -10.92 4.07
CA PHE A 360 11.26 -11.85 4.09
C PHE A 360 11.88 -12.10 2.71
N LEU A 361 11.11 -11.89 1.64
CA LEU A 361 11.56 -12.05 0.26
C LEU A 361 12.07 -10.74 -0.37
N ARG A 362 11.80 -9.59 0.28
CA ARG A 362 12.17 -8.26 -0.22
C ARG A 362 13.63 -7.96 0.09
N THR A 363 14.47 -7.76 -0.93
CA THR A 363 15.90 -7.44 -0.74
C THR A 363 16.22 -6.05 -1.25
N ALA A 364 17.36 -5.49 -0.83
CA ALA A 364 17.78 -4.15 -1.29
C ALA A 364 18.03 -4.13 -2.81
N THR A 365 18.54 -5.22 -3.37
CA THR A 365 18.82 -5.37 -4.81
C THR A 365 17.56 -5.61 -5.62
N ASN A 366 16.62 -6.40 -5.08
CA ASN A 366 15.40 -6.83 -5.75
C ASN A 366 14.18 -6.52 -4.86
N PRO A 367 13.79 -5.24 -4.72
CA PRO A 367 12.78 -4.82 -3.74
C PRO A 367 11.33 -5.08 -4.16
N HIS A 368 11.10 -5.42 -5.43
CA HIS A 368 9.75 -5.56 -6.01
C HIS A 368 9.58 -6.79 -6.90
N VAL A 369 10.63 -7.21 -7.59
CA VAL A 369 10.56 -8.37 -8.50
C VAL A 369 11.83 -9.18 -8.34
N ALA A 370 11.69 -10.49 -8.21
CA ALA A 370 12.78 -11.44 -8.15
C ALA A 370 12.65 -12.46 -9.29
N VAL A 371 13.64 -12.49 -10.19
CA VAL A 371 13.71 -13.42 -11.33
C VAL A 371 15.11 -14.01 -11.38
N ALA A 372 15.23 -15.31 -11.65
CA ALA A 372 16.55 -15.94 -11.79
C ALA A 372 17.37 -15.28 -12.90
N GLY A 373 18.67 -15.06 -12.64
CA GLY A 373 19.58 -14.43 -13.59
C GLY A 373 19.53 -12.89 -13.60
N THR A 374 18.64 -12.25 -12.84
CA THR A 374 18.78 -10.82 -12.53
C THR A 374 19.88 -10.60 -11.50
N LYS A 375 20.26 -9.33 -11.29
CA LYS A 375 21.37 -8.94 -10.42
C LYS A 375 21.23 -9.56 -9.03
N GLY A 376 22.13 -10.47 -8.72
CA GLY A 376 22.22 -11.13 -7.42
C GLY A 376 21.29 -12.33 -7.25
N ILE A 377 20.41 -12.71 -8.17
CA ILE A 377 19.51 -13.87 -7.99
C ILE A 377 20.02 -15.07 -8.78
N GLU A 378 20.48 -16.11 -8.06
CA GLU A 378 20.97 -17.35 -8.67
C GLU A 378 19.82 -18.29 -9.05
N SER A 379 18.79 -18.41 -8.20
CA SER A 379 17.63 -19.24 -8.49
C SER A 379 16.38 -18.80 -7.72
N VAL A 380 15.22 -19.02 -8.32
CA VAL A 380 13.90 -18.92 -7.68
C VAL A 380 13.22 -20.27 -7.80
N GLN A 381 12.69 -20.79 -6.70
CA GLN A 381 11.99 -22.08 -6.66
C GLN A 381 10.70 -21.94 -5.85
N VAL A 382 9.65 -22.60 -6.32
CA VAL A 382 8.37 -22.69 -5.63
C VAL A 382 7.97 -24.16 -5.56
N THR A 383 7.76 -24.67 -4.34
CA THR A 383 7.49 -26.09 -4.10
C THR A 383 6.30 -26.29 -3.18
N LYS A 384 5.47 -27.29 -3.46
CA LYS A 384 4.37 -27.70 -2.58
C LYS A 384 4.90 -28.26 -1.26
N VAL A 385 4.33 -27.83 -0.13
CA VAL A 385 4.73 -28.27 1.22
C VAL A 385 3.89 -29.46 1.72
N GLY A 386 2.70 -29.68 1.16
CA GLY A 386 1.83 -30.81 1.51
C GLY A 386 0.94 -30.57 2.74
N ARG A 387 0.68 -29.31 3.09
CA ARG A 387 -0.27 -28.88 4.13
C ARG A 387 -1.22 -27.85 3.55
N SER A 388 -2.42 -27.74 4.10
CA SER A 388 -3.42 -26.74 3.70
C SER A 388 -3.57 -25.64 4.75
N TYR A 389 -4.15 -24.53 4.33
CA TYR A 389 -4.41 -23.32 5.10
C TYR A 389 -5.82 -22.80 4.78
N PRO A 390 -6.66 -22.54 5.79
CA PRO A 390 -8.01 -22.02 5.55
C PRO A 390 -7.96 -20.51 5.28
N PHE A 391 -8.59 -20.09 4.18
CA PHE A 391 -8.83 -18.68 3.87
C PHE A 391 -10.25 -18.25 4.27
N SER A 392 -10.41 -16.97 4.56
CA SER A 392 -11.72 -16.31 4.63
C SER A 392 -11.92 -15.50 3.35
N ILE A 393 -12.81 -15.96 2.47
CA ILE A 393 -13.11 -15.31 1.20
C ILE A 393 -14.60 -14.98 1.19
N THR A 394 -14.96 -13.71 1.06
CA THR A 394 -16.36 -13.27 1.19
C THR A 394 -17.23 -13.64 -0.01
N GLN A 395 -16.63 -14.14 -1.09
CA GLN A 395 -17.32 -14.58 -2.31
C GLN A 395 -16.85 -15.99 -2.69
N GLU A 396 -17.78 -16.95 -2.71
CA GLU A 396 -17.45 -18.34 -3.06
C GLU A 396 -17.47 -18.60 -4.57
N HIS A 397 -18.28 -17.85 -5.32
CA HIS A 397 -18.49 -18.08 -6.76
C HIS A 397 -18.13 -16.84 -7.57
N PHE A 398 -17.15 -16.96 -8.47
CA PHE A 398 -16.60 -15.84 -9.26
C PHE A 398 -17.13 -15.76 -10.70
N SER A 399 -17.88 -16.78 -11.14
CA SER A 399 -18.53 -16.80 -12.45
C SER A 399 -19.96 -16.25 -12.35
N ILE A 400 -20.41 -15.50 -13.36
CA ILE A 400 -21.80 -15.02 -13.42
C ILE A 400 -22.79 -16.08 -13.92
N GLU A 401 -22.33 -17.25 -14.37
CA GLU A 401 -23.17 -18.36 -14.88
C GLU A 401 -24.21 -17.91 -15.93
N GLY A 402 -23.83 -16.96 -16.79
CA GLY A 402 -24.73 -16.39 -17.82
C GLY A 402 -25.88 -15.53 -17.27
N ARG A 403 -25.88 -15.21 -15.97
CA ARG A 403 -26.92 -14.38 -15.33
C ARG A 403 -26.66 -12.90 -15.63
N GLY A 404 -27.72 -12.15 -15.93
CA GLY A 404 -27.67 -10.71 -16.20
C GLY A 404 -27.45 -9.82 -14.97
N LEU A 405 -26.46 -10.16 -14.12
CA LEU A 405 -26.07 -9.42 -12.91
C LEU A 405 -25.34 -8.12 -13.25
N ILE A 406 -24.42 -8.19 -14.22
CA ILE A 406 -23.75 -7.04 -14.83
C ILE A 406 -24.10 -7.12 -16.32
N ARG A 407 -24.74 -6.07 -16.84
CA ARG A 407 -25.15 -5.99 -18.24
C ARG A 407 -24.09 -5.20 -18.99
N GLU A 408 -23.33 -5.89 -19.82
CA GLU A 408 -22.19 -5.31 -20.53
C GLU A 408 -22.50 -5.17 -22.02
N ALA A 409 -22.00 -4.10 -22.63
CA ALA A 409 -21.98 -3.93 -24.07
C ALA A 409 -20.69 -3.23 -24.46
N THR A 410 -20.20 -3.51 -25.67
CA THR A 410 -19.15 -2.69 -26.27
C THR A 410 -19.71 -1.31 -26.59
N LEU A 411 -18.83 -0.31 -26.78
CA LEU A 411 -19.25 1.04 -27.18
C LEU A 411 -20.03 1.03 -28.51
N GLU A 412 -19.67 0.15 -29.45
CA GLU A 412 -20.40 -0.02 -30.71
C GLU A 412 -21.79 -0.63 -30.49
N GLY A 413 -21.89 -1.63 -29.62
CA GLY A 413 -23.17 -2.22 -29.21
C GLY A 413 -24.09 -1.18 -28.58
N TYR A 414 -23.57 -0.38 -27.65
CA TYR A 414 -24.33 0.71 -27.02
C TYR A 414 -24.81 1.78 -28.03
N ARG A 415 -23.99 2.13 -29.02
CA ARG A 415 -24.38 3.08 -30.09
C ARG A 415 -25.49 2.54 -30.99
N THR A 416 -25.56 1.22 -31.14
CA THR A 416 -26.59 0.54 -31.94
C THR A 416 -27.88 0.37 -31.15
N ASN A 417 -27.77 -0.04 -29.88
CA ASN A 417 -28.88 -0.18 -28.95
C ASN A 417 -28.48 0.38 -27.57
N ASN A 418 -28.86 1.62 -27.28
CA ASN A 418 -28.59 2.25 -25.99
C ASN A 418 -29.53 1.79 -24.88
N GLU A 419 -30.54 0.96 -25.21
CA GLU A 419 -31.52 0.40 -24.28
C GLU A 419 -31.25 -1.07 -23.95
N PHE A 420 -30.12 -1.63 -24.39
CA PHE A 420 -29.73 -3.04 -24.15
C PHE A 420 -29.84 -3.42 -22.66
N ALA A 421 -29.55 -2.48 -21.76
CA ALA A 421 -29.59 -2.71 -20.32
C ALA A 421 -31.01 -2.71 -19.74
N LYS A 422 -32.05 -2.30 -20.48
CA LYS A 422 -33.47 -2.42 -20.07
C LYS A 422 -34.06 -3.78 -20.43
N GLU A 423 -33.47 -4.47 -21.40
CA GLU A 423 -33.93 -5.79 -21.82
C GLU A 423 -33.67 -6.79 -20.68
N VAL A 424 -34.74 -7.36 -20.14
CA VAL A 424 -34.64 -8.40 -19.10
C VAL A 424 -34.57 -9.74 -19.83
N PRO A 425 -33.52 -10.56 -19.63
CA PRO A 425 -33.46 -11.89 -20.22
C PRO A 425 -34.73 -12.69 -19.87
N GLY A 426 -35.44 -13.17 -20.88
CA GLY A 426 -36.73 -13.87 -20.72
C GLY A 426 -37.98 -12.97 -20.69
N ALA A 427 -37.86 -11.65 -20.75
CA ALA A 427 -39.03 -10.77 -20.85
C ALA A 427 -39.74 -10.84 -22.22
N GLU A 428 -39.03 -11.27 -23.27
CA GLU A 428 -39.66 -11.59 -24.57
C GLU A 428 -40.67 -12.74 -24.47
N GLU A 429 -40.49 -13.63 -23.48
CA GLU A 429 -41.42 -14.73 -23.17
C GLU A 429 -42.58 -14.28 -22.26
N LEU A 430 -42.53 -13.06 -21.72
CA LEU A 430 -43.51 -12.47 -20.82
C LEU A 430 -44.08 -11.17 -21.43
N PRO A 431 -45.11 -11.26 -22.30
CA PRO A 431 -45.67 -10.11 -23.01
C PRO A 431 -46.21 -9.00 -22.08
N HIS A 432 -46.51 -9.34 -20.82
CA HIS A 432 -46.87 -8.40 -19.76
C HIS A 432 -46.16 -8.78 -18.46
N PRO A 433 -45.87 -7.79 -17.58
CA PRO A 433 -45.46 -8.08 -16.21
C PRO A 433 -46.44 -9.08 -15.59
N PRO A 434 -45.97 -10.13 -14.89
CA PRO A 434 -46.88 -11.09 -14.28
C PRO A 434 -47.86 -10.36 -13.36
N PRO A 435 -49.16 -10.70 -13.38
CA PRO A 435 -50.13 -10.06 -12.52
C PRO A 435 -49.72 -10.28 -11.06
N THR A 436 -49.63 -9.19 -10.30
CA THR A 436 -49.38 -9.26 -8.86
C THR A 436 -50.70 -9.50 -8.12
N LEU A 437 -50.72 -10.46 -7.20
CA LEU A 437 -51.84 -10.65 -6.26
C LEU A 437 -51.89 -9.53 -5.21
N TYR A 438 -50.83 -8.73 -5.07
CA TYR A 438 -50.71 -7.62 -4.13
C TYR A 438 -50.95 -6.29 -4.84
N SER A 439 -51.76 -5.41 -4.26
CA SER A 439 -51.81 -4.00 -4.66
C SER A 439 -50.66 -3.24 -4.02
N HIS A 440 -49.84 -2.56 -4.82
CA HIS A 440 -48.83 -1.64 -4.30
C HIS A 440 -49.52 -0.41 -3.70
N PRO A 441 -49.01 0.15 -2.58
CA PRO A 441 -49.46 1.45 -2.13
C PRO A 441 -49.18 2.48 -3.25
N PRO A 442 -50.01 3.52 -3.39
CA PRO A 442 -49.76 4.56 -4.38
C PRO A 442 -48.38 5.17 -4.11
N LEU A 443 -47.51 5.14 -5.12
CA LEU A 443 -46.23 5.85 -5.12
C LEU A 443 -46.51 7.30 -5.52
N ASP A 444 -47.23 8.03 -4.68
CA ASP A 444 -47.61 9.44 -4.88
C ASP A 444 -47.08 10.36 -3.76
N ALA A 445 -46.27 9.82 -2.85
CA ALA A 445 -45.57 10.61 -1.85
C ALA A 445 -44.72 11.71 -2.53
N PRO A 446 -44.64 12.93 -1.97
CA PRO A 446 -43.94 14.01 -2.64
C PRO A 446 -42.42 13.76 -2.73
N GLN A 447 -41.89 12.81 -1.96
CA GLN A 447 -40.49 12.39 -1.97
C GLN A 447 -40.43 10.87 -2.06
N GLN A 448 -39.69 10.40 -3.06
CA GLN A 448 -39.43 8.99 -3.30
C GLN A 448 -37.92 8.84 -3.47
N TRP A 449 -37.30 8.07 -2.59
CA TRP A 449 -35.85 7.90 -2.57
C TRP A 449 -35.45 6.76 -3.48
N GLY A 450 -34.48 7.02 -4.36
CA GLY A 450 -33.85 6.04 -5.23
C GLY A 450 -32.34 6.25 -5.26
N MET A 451 -31.61 5.18 -5.56
CA MET A 451 -30.15 5.21 -5.73
C MET A 451 -29.82 4.62 -7.10
N SER A 452 -28.95 5.31 -7.84
CA SER A 452 -28.39 4.82 -9.10
C SER A 452 -26.89 4.68 -8.93
N ILE A 453 -26.36 3.53 -9.34
CA ILE A 453 -24.93 3.22 -9.28
C ILE A 453 -24.45 3.04 -10.72
N ASP A 454 -23.51 3.90 -11.14
CA ASP A 454 -22.86 3.75 -12.45
C ASP A 454 -21.73 2.72 -12.36
N LEU A 455 -22.00 1.52 -12.88
CA LEU A 455 -21.05 0.41 -12.88
C LEU A 455 -19.87 0.63 -13.84
N ASN A 456 -19.95 1.56 -14.81
CA ASN A 456 -18.83 1.82 -15.73
C ASN A 456 -17.62 2.46 -15.03
N VAL A 457 -17.86 3.21 -13.95
CA VAL A 457 -16.81 3.90 -13.18
C VAL A 457 -16.51 3.22 -11.84
N CYS A 458 -17.22 2.15 -11.51
CA CYS A 458 -16.97 1.36 -10.32
C CYS A 458 -15.73 0.48 -10.52
N THR A 459 -14.61 0.89 -9.93
CA THR A 459 -13.33 0.17 -10.06
C THR A 459 -13.13 -0.92 -9.00
N GLY A 460 -14.08 -1.08 -8.08
CA GLY A 460 -13.93 -1.97 -6.92
C GLY A 460 -13.06 -1.38 -5.81
N CYS A 461 -12.98 -0.05 -5.67
CA CYS A 461 -12.10 0.58 -4.68
C CYS A 461 -12.47 0.32 -3.20
N ASN A 462 -13.62 -0.30 -2.92
CA ASN A 462 -14.12 -0.62 -1.59
C ASN A 462 -14.23 0.57 -0.59
N ALA A 463 -14.02 1.81 -1.02
CA ALA A 463 -14.20 2.98 -0.16
C ALA A 463 -15.65 3.13 0.33
N CYS A 464 -16.61 2.71 -0.50
CA CYS A 464 -18.04 2.66 -0.14
C CYS A 464 -18.38 1.59 0.92
N VAL A 465 -17.50 0.60 1.14
CA VAL A 465 -17.64 -0.43 2.18
C VAL A 465 -17.11 0.07 3.52
N ILE A 466 -16.04 0.88 3.52
CA ILE A 466 -15.42 1.46 4.72
C ILE A 466 -16.17 2.71 5.22
N ALA A 467 -16.56 3.62 4.31
CA ALA A 467 -17.78 4.41 4.54
C ALA A 467 -18.95 3.41 4.66
N CYS A 468 -20.18 3.68 5.02
CA CYS A 468 -21.12 2.63 5.47
C CYS A 468 -20.68 1.89 6.75
N GLN A 469 -19.52 1.21 6.81
CA GLN A 469 -19.03 0.62 8.07
C GLN A 469 -18.78 1.68 9.14
N ALA A 470 -18.07 2.77 8.77
CA ALA A 470 -17.81 3.89 9.66
C ALA A 470 -19.09 4.63 10.09
N GLU A 471 -20.03 4.88 9.16
CA GLU A 471 -21.24 5.67 9.45
C GLU A 471 -22.33 4.88 10.17
N ASN A 472 -22.46 3.58 9.90
CA ASN A 472 -23.56 2.76 10.42
C ASN A 472 -23.16 1.87 11.61
N ASN A 473 -21.95 2.03 12.15
CA ASN A 473 -21.43 1.23 13.27
C ASN A 473 -21.48 -0.29 12.99
N ILE A 474 -21.15 -0.69 11.77
CA ILE A 474 -21.13 -2.12 11.41
C ILE A 474 -19.96 -2.78 12.16
N PRO A 475 -20.21 -3.83 12.97
CA PRO A 475 -19.16 -4.48 13.74
C PRO A 475 -18.20 -5.24 12.83
N VAL A 476 -16.96 -5.37 13.27
CA VAL A 476 -15.95 -6.21 12.60
C VAL A 476 -16.17 -7.68 12.96
N VAL A 477 -16.20 -8.55 11.95
CA VAL A 477 -16.26 -10.00 12.08
C VAL A 477 -14.86 -10.59 11.92
N GLY A 478 -14.47 -11.49 12.85
CA GLY A 478 -13.17 -12.14 12.83
C GLY A 478 -13.08 -13.29 11.84
N LYS A 479 -11.88 -13.58 11.34
CA LYS A 479 -11.58 -14.61 10.32
C LYS A 479 -12.30 -15.97 10.44
N LEU A 480 -12.53 -16.46 11.65
CA LEU A 480 -13.08 -17.80 11.92
C LEU A 480 -14.61 -17.87 11.78
N GLN A 481 -15.29 -16.73 11.74
CA GLN A 481 -16.74 -16.60 11.60
C GLN A 481 -17.07 -16.30 10.14
#